data_AF-A0A0S4W2N8-F1
#
_entry.id   AF-A0A0S4W2N8-F1
#
_cell.length_a   1.000
_cell.length_b   1.000
_cell.length_c   1.000
_cell.angle_alpha   90.00
_cell.angle_beta   90.00
_cell.angle_gamma   90.00
#
_symmetry.space_group_name_H-M   'P 1'
#
loop_
_entity.id
_entity.type
_entity.pdbx_description
1 polymer ?
#
loop_
_entity_poly.entity_id
_entity_poly.type
_entity_poly.pdbx_seq_one_letter_code
_entity_poly.pdbx_strand_id
1 'polypeptide(L)'
;MLVRRVDQGNGSVSLLSWNSPRRKILMSQESYLVANNAWRAFKYSGEISASRQDRAISLFSLLATNIRSRSDSEIPIGPGFCIDQGFIAGSEYRSEGFQVGITLPQHPNALITIDASTGAEQDRLLERVDKFFATAVAAQLSGLKILRKRQRDVGPIEAEEYATAASGNGQRVYAFAWESQGKDKSLSEQNIVAALKVLEQSVITEHTPYRPAFKSDEEALQRWDTIIDSIRLRPGAVQPMRALASP
;
A
#
# COMPACT_ATOMS: atom_id res chain seq x y z
N MET A 1 30.51 -6.70 -2.73
CA MET A 1 31.72 -6.10 -3.35
C MET A 1 31.27 -5.01 -4.31
N LEU A 2 31.71 -3.76 -4.13
CA LEU A 2 31.32 -2.64 -5.00
C LEU A 2 31.85 -2.88 -6.42
N VAL A 3 30.97 -2.70 -7.41
CA VAL A 3 31.29 -2.86 -8.84
C VAL A 3 31.29 -1.51 -9.54
N ARG A 4 30.28 -0.67 -9.28
CA ARG A 4 30.11 0.61 -9.97
C ARG A 4 29.48 1.64 -9.06
N ARG A 5 30.02 2.86 -9.08
CA ARG A 5 29.34 4.07 -8.61
C ARG A 5 28.92 4.86 -9.84
N VAL A 6 27.65 5.27 -9.90
CA VAL A 6 27.06 5.99 -11.03
C VAL A 6 26.50 7.31 -10.51
N ASP A 7 26.95 8.41 -11.09
CA ASP A 7 26.32 9.71 -10.88
C ASP A 7 24.98 9.75 -11.63
N GLN A 8 23.91 10.11 -10.92
CA GLN A 8 22.56 10.20 -11.48
C GLN A 8 22.11 11.65 -11.72
N GLY A 9 22.99 12.62 -11.48
CA GLY A 9 22.71 14.05 -11.54
C GLY A 9 22.05 14.58 -10.26
N ASN A 10 22.02 15.91 -10.12
CA ASN A 10 21.40 16.62 -8.98
C ASN A 10 21.94 16.22 -7.59
N GLY A 11 23.15 15.67 -7.52
CA GLY A 11 23.74 15.13 -6.29
C GLY A 11 23.29 13.70 -5.95
N SER A 12 22.47 13.09 -6.81
CA SER A 12 22.02 11.70 -6.68
C SER A 12 23.08 10.71 -7.16
N VAL A 13 23.13 9.53 -6.54
CA VAL A 13 24.14 8.52 -6.84
C VAL A 13 23.56 7.11 -6.74
N SER A 14 23.97 6.21 -7.62
CA SER A 14 23.72 4.76 -7.51
C SER A 14 24.98 3.97 -7.26
N LEU A 15 24.89 2.96 -6.42
CA LEU A 15 25.92 1.97 -6.12
C LEU A 15 25.43 0.60 -6.59
N LEU A 16 26.23 -0.06 -7.42
CA LEU A 16 26.00 -1.43 -7.87
C LEU A 16 27.07 -2.32 -7.27
N SER A 17 26.67 -3.43 -6.66
CA SER A 17 27.58 -4.34 -5.98
C SER A 17 27.14 -5.80 -6.12
N TRP A 18 28.08 -6.74 -6.03
CA TRP A 18 27.73 -8.15 -5.93
C TRP A 18 27.11 -8.45 -4.56
N ASN A 19 25.95 -9.11 -4.55
CA ASN A 19 25.20 -9.50 -3.36
C ASN A 19 25.88 -10.66 -2.59
N SER A 20 26.78 -11.41 -3.22
CA SER A 20 27.73 -12.31 -2.54
C SER A 20 29.00 -12.49 -3.37
N PRO A 21 30.12 -12.93 -2.75
CA PRO A 21 31.39 -13.15 -3.45
C PRO A 21 31.35 -14.17 -4.61
N ARG A 22 30.32 -15.03 -4.67
CA ARG A 22 30.20 -16.10 -5.68
C ARG A 22 29.05 -15.87 -6.68
N ARG A 23 28.24 -14.84 -6.47
CA ARG A 23 27.09 -14.53 -7.34
C ARG A 23 27.58 -13.87 -8.62
N LYS A 24 27.03 -14.30 -9.77
CA LYS A 24 27.36 -13.77 -11.10
C LYS A 24 26.15 -13.22 -11.87
N ILE A 25 24.95 -13.40 -11.34
CA ILE A 25 23.69 -13.14 -12.05
C ILE A 25 22.89 -12.00 -11.42
N LEU A 26 22.89 -11.89 -10.08
CA LEU A 26 22.18 -10.85 -9.35
C LEU A 26 23.17 -9.93 -8.65
N MET A 27 22.85 -8.64 -8.67
CA MET A 27 23.61 -7.56 -8.05
C MET A 27 22.69 -6.80 -7.09
N SER A 28 23.24 -6.33 -5.98
CA SER A 28 22.58 -5.35 -5.14
C SER A 28 22.73 -3.97 -5.77
N GLN A 29 21.63 -3.24 -5.85
CA GLN A 29 21.57 -1.85 -6.27
C GLN A 29 21.08 -1.00 -5.11
N GLU A 30 21.78 0.10 -4.85
CA GLU A 30 21.33 1.16 -3.95
C GLU A 30 21.40 2.50 -4.68
N SER A 31 20.36 3.33 -4.58
CA SER A 31 20.29 4.65 -5.19
C SER A 31 19.90 5.64 -4.12
N TYR A 32 20.70 6.68 -3.98
CA TYR A 32 20.46 7.82 -3.10
C TYR A 32 20.02 8.97 -4.01
N LEU A 33 18.72 9.28 -3.97
CA LEU A 33 18.09 10.29 -4.80
C LEU A 33 17.96 11.58 -3.99
N VAL A 34 18.40 12.71 -4.54
CA VAL A 34 18.46 14.01 -3.85
C VAL A 34 17.47 14.98 -4.48
N ALA A 35 16.62 15.58 -3.64
CA ALA A 35 15.77 16.70 -3.99
C ALA A 35 16.34 17.99 -3.37
N ASN A 36 16.65 19.00 -4.19
CA ASN A 36 17.42 20.18 -3.76
C ASN A 36 16.57 21.37 -3.26
N ASN A 37 15.29 21.48 -3.66
CA ASN A 37 14.41 22.58 -3.27
C ASN A 37 13.76 22.29 -1.91
N ALA A 38 14.50 22.55 -0.82
CA ALA A 38 14.40 21.92 0.50
C ALA A 38 15.03 20.52 0.48
N TRP A 39 16.29 20.49 0.91
CA TRP A 39 17.16 19.32 0.79
C TRP A 39 16.55 18.08 1.46
N ARG A 40 16.36 17.02 0.68
CA ARG A 40 15.94 15.69 1.14
C ARG A 40 16.70 14.63 0.34
N ALA A 41 16.98 13.51 0.99
CA ALA A 41 17.59 12.34 0.36
C ALA A 41 16.69 11.11 0.56
N PHE A 42 16.54 10.31 -0.49
CA PHE A 42 15.72 9.10 -0.51
C PHE A 42 16.59 7.92 -0.91
N LYS A 43 16.49 6.81 -0.17
CA LYS A 43 17.17 5.57 -0.53
C LYS A 43 16.20 4.64 -1.26
N TYR A 44 16.55 4.24 -2.47
CA TYR A 44 15.90 3.15 -3.20
C TYR A 44 16.90 2.01 -3.35
N SER A 45 16.59 0.82 -2.84
CA SER A 45 17.47 -0.35 -2.97
C SER A 45 16.72 -1.60 -3.39
N GLY A 46 17.40 -2.49 -4.09
CA GLY A 46 16.87 -3.77 -4.50
C GLY A 46 17.93 -4.66 -5.15
N GLU A 47 17.48 -5.75 -5.75
CA GLU A 47 18.33 -6.62 -6.58
C GLU A 47 18.06 -6.36 -8.06
N ILE A 48 19.12 -6.36 -8.87
CA ILE A 48 19.03 -6.28 -10.32
C ILE A 48 19.79 -7.45 -10.95
N SER A 49 19.33 -7.92 -12.12
CA SER A 49 20.15 -8.82 -12.92
C SER A 49 21.37 -8.10 -13.47
N ALA A 50 22.53 -8.75 -13.47
CA ALA A 50 23.78 -8.19 -14.00
C ALA A 50 23.66 -7.77 -15.48
N SER A 51 22.82 -8.45 -16.26
CA SER A 51 22.51 -8.11 -17.65
C SER A 51 21.57 -6.92 -17.84
N ARG A 52 20.99 -6.37 -16.75
CA ARG A 52 20.03 -5.26 -16.77
C ARG A 52 20.57 -3.98 -16.12
N GLN A 53 21.88 -3.89 -15.91
CA GLN A 53 22.53 -2.73 -15.26
C GLN A 53 22.19 -1.41 -15.95
N ASP A 54 22.31 -1.34 -17.28
CA ASP A 54 22.05 -0.08 -18.00
C ASP A 54 20.58 0.34 -17.89
N ARG A 55 19.66 -0.62 -17.93
CA ARG A 55 18.23 -0.34 -17.72
C ARG A 55 17.95 0.18 -16.31
N ALA A 56 18.62 -0.39 -15.30
CA ALA A 56 18.51 0.09 -13.92
C ALA A 56 19.09 1.51 -13.79
N ILE A 57 20.25 1.78 -14.40
CA ILE A 57 20.86 3.12 -14.39
C ILE A 57 19.91 4.15 -15.01
N SER A 58 19.37 3.89 -16.21
CA SER A 58 18.40 4.79 -16.83
C SER A 58 17.17 5.05 -15.96
N LEU A 59 16.67 4.02 -15.27
CA LEU A 59 15.56 4.18 -14.34
C LEU A 59 15.90 5.16 -13.22
N PHE A 60 17.07 5.03 -12.59
CA PHE A 60 17.48 5.91 -11.49
C PHE A 60 17.84 7.33 -11.94
N SER A 61 18.35 7.51 -13.15
CA SER A 61 18.52 8.86 -13.72
C SER A 61 17.16 9.56 -13.89
N LEU A 62 16.14 8.83 -14.36
CA LEU A 62 14.78 9.36 -14.48
C LEU A 62 14.17 9.68 -13.11
N LEU A 63 14.36 8.81 -12.11
CA LEU A 63 13.89 9.08 -10.75
C LEU A 63 14.59 10.31 -10.13
N ALA A 64 15.90 10.44 -10.30
CA ALA A 64 16.68 11.59 -9.82
C ALA A 64 16.26 12.93 -10.47
N THR A 65 15.76 12.87 -11.71
CA THR A 65 15.26 14.05 -12.42
C THR A 65 13.85 14.44 -11.95
N ASN A 66 13.02 13.46 -11.62
CA ASN A 66 11.59 13.67 -11.36
C ASN A 66 11.22 13.76 -9.87
N ILE A 67 12.14 13.43 -8.97
CA ILE A 67 11.90 13.52 -7.54
C ILE A 67 12.01 14.96 -7.05
N ARG A 68 11.04 15.38 -6.25
CA ARG A 68 11.10 16.63 -5.49
C ARG A 68 10.66 16.39 -4.05
N SER A 69 11.13 17.24 -3.17
CA SER A 69 10.64 17.35 -1.80
C SER A 69 9.24 17.96 -1.79
N ARG A 70 8.50 17.65 -0.73
CA ARG A 70 7.23 18.28 -0.37
C ARG A 70 7.09 18.33 1.14
N SER A 71 6.23 19.21 1.65
CA SER A 71 5.82 19.16 3.07
C SER A 71 4.81 18.04 3.30
N ASP A 72 4.63 17.61 4.55
CA ASP A 72 3.72 16.51 4.90
C ASP A 72 2.26 16.82 4.53
N SER A 73 1.85 18.08 4.68
CA SER A 73 0.49 18.56 4.37
C SER A 73 0.31 19.03 2.92
N GLU A 74 1.38 19.08 2.12
CA GLU A 74 1.25 19.45 0.70
C GLU A 74 0.62 18.30 -0.09
N ILE A 75 -0.47 18.61 -0.79
CA ILE A 75 -1.09 17.74 -1.80
C ILE A 75 -0.55 18.17 -3.18
N PRO A 76 0.32 17.38 -3.84
CA PRO A 76 0.93 17.77 -5.11
C PRO A 76 -0.08 17.99 -6.24
N ILE A 77 0.18 18.98 -7.08
CA ILE A 77 -0.56 19.22 -8.33
C ILE A 77 0.16 18.49 -9.48
N GLY A 78 -0.63 17.88 -10.36
CA GLY A 78 -0.15 17.19 -11.56
C GLY A 78 0.20 15.72 -11.32
N PRO A 79 0.62 14.99 -12.37
CA PRO A 79 0.79 13.54 -12.32
C PRO A 79 2.01 13.11 -11.50
N GLY A 80 1.84 12.03 -10.73
CA GLY A 80 2.96 11.42 -10.01
C GLY A 80 2.59 10.78 -8.68
N PHE A 81 3.59 10.15 -8.07
CA PHE A 81 3.47 9.31 -6.89
C PHE A 81 3.99 10.02 -5.63
N CYS A 82 3.20 10.00 -4.55
CA CYS A 82 3.59 10.59 -3.27
C CYS A 82 4.36 9.56 -2.43
N ILE A 83 5.46 10.00 -1.82
CA ILE A 83 6.19 9.27 -0.78
C ILE A 83 6.35 10.16 0.44
N ASP A 84 6.93 9.65 1.52
CA ASP A 84 7.21 10.42 2.73
C ASP A 84 8.06 11.64 2.40
N GLN A 85 7.53 12.85 2.61
CA GLN A 85 8.21 14.13 2.32
C GLN A 85 8.72 14.29 0.87
N GLY A 86 8.24 13.47 -0.05
CA GLY A 86 8.66 13.46 -1.45
C GLY A 86 7.51 13.26 -2.43
N PHE A 87 7.78 13.61 -3.67
CA PHE A 87 6.90 13.43 -4.81
C PHE A 87 7.72 13.09 -6.05
N ILE A 88 7.34 12.01 -6.72
CA ILE A 88 7.97 11.58 -7.98
C ILE A 88 7.02 11.96 -9.11
N ALA A 89 7.36 13.02 -9.85
CA ALA A 89 6.54 13.53 -10.94
C ALA A 89 6.55 12.57 -12.16
N GLY A 90 5.42 12.50 -12.86
CA GLY A 90 5.30 11.75 -14.10
C GLY A 90 4.02 10.93 -14.21
N SER A 91 3.73 10.47 -15.42
CA SER A 91 2.58 9.63 -15.74
C SER A 91 2.96 8.36 -16.51
N GLU A 92 4.27 8.09 -16.63
CA GLU A 92 4.74 6.85 -17.24
C GLU A 92 4.41 5.68 -16.33
N TYR A 93 3.81 4.64 -16.88
CA TYR A 93 3.56 3.42 -16.13
C TYR A 93 4.87 2.83 -15.58
N ARG A 94 4.91 2.63 -14.27
CA ARG A 94 5.95 1.94 -13.53
C ARG A 94 5.29 1.09 -12.47
N SER A 95 5.95 0.01 -12.07
CA SER A 95 5.49 -0.71 -10.89
C SER A 95 5.68 0.22 -9.68
N GLU A 96 4.58 0.52 -9.01
CA GLU A 96 4.54 1.37 -7.83
C GLU A 96 3.52 0.82 -6.83
N GLY A 97 3.75 1.13 -5.56
CA GLY A 97 2.84 0.77 -4.50
C GLY A 97 3.25 1.37 -3.17
N PHE A 98 2.30 1.42 -2.24
CA PHE A 98 2.52 1.86 -0.88
C PHE A 98 1.80 0.95 0.10
N GLN A 99 2.24 1.01 1.34
CA GLN A 99 1.60 0.39 2.49
C GLN A 99 1.62 1.41 3.63
N VAL A 100 0.47 1.66 4.24
CA VAL A 100 0.32 2.53 5.41
C VAL A 100 -0.38 1.77 6.51
N GLY A 101 0.18 1.82 7.72
CA GLY A 101 -0.44 1.33 8.95
C GLY A 101 -0.85 2.50 9.85
N ILE A 102 -2.08 2.49 10.34
CA ILE A 102 -2.68 3.56 11.14
C ILE A 102 -3.19 2.96 12.45
N THR A 103 -2.73 3.54 13.56
CA THR A 103 -3.30 3.28 14.90
C THR A 103 -4.06 4.51 15.35
N LEU A 104 -5.14 4.31 16.11
CA LEU A 104 -5.97 5.40 16.61
C LEU A 104 -5.90 5.38 18.15
N PRO A 105 -5.38 6.42 18.82
CA PRO A 105 -5.28 6.43 20.28
C PRO A 105 -6.60 6.20 21.01
N GLN A 106 -7.72 6.58 20.40
CA GLN A 106 -9.07 6.42 20.93
C GLN A 106 -9.64 5.00 20.71
N HIS A 107 -9.01 4.19 19.86
CA HIS A 107 -9.42 2.82 19.52
C HIS A 107 -8.23 1.88 19.74
N PRO A 108 -7.91 1.54 21.00
CA PRO A 108 -6.75 0.71 21.32
C PRO A 108 -6.85 -0.66 20.64
N ASN A 109 -5.70 -1.24 20.28
CA ASN A 109 -5.59 -2.53 19.57
C ASN A 109 -6.19 -2.58 18.15
N ALA A 110 -6.80 -1.50 17.67
CA ALA A 110 -7.21 -1.38 16.28
C ALA A 110 -6.01 -0.96 15.41
N LEU A 111 -5.76 -1.75 14.38
CA LEU A 111 -4.84 -1.44 13.29
C LEU A 111 -5.65 -1.32 12.00
N ILE A 112 -5.52 -0.18 11.34
CA ILE A 112 -6.00 0.01 9.98
C ILE A 112 -4.80 -0.08 9.05
N THR A 113 -4.91 -0.84 7.97
CA THR A 113 -3.91 -0.83 6.88
C THR A 113 -4.56 -0.38 5.59
N ILE A 114 -3.81 0.36 4.79
CA ILE A 114 -4.17 0.72 3.42
C ILE A 114 -2.95 0.42 2.56
N ASP A 115 -3.16 -0.46 1.58
CA ASP A 115 -2.16 -0.91 0.63
C ASP A 115 -2.68 -0.60 -0.76
N ALA A 116 -1.81 -0.11 -1.64
CA ALA A 116 -2.12 0.01 -3.06
C ALA A 116 -0.93 -0.41 -3.89
N SER A 117 -1.17 -1.10 -4.99
CA SER A 117 -0.11 -1.48 -5.92
C SER A 117 -0.62 -1.61 -7.36
N THR A 118 0.25 -1.36 -8.33
CA THR A 118 -0.04 -1.60 -9.74
C THR A 118 -0.08 -3.09 -10.05
N GLY A 119 -1.04 -3.50 -10.88
CA GLY A 119 -1.29 -4.90 -11.23
C GLY A 119 -2.66 -5.34 -10.74
N ALA A 120 -3.31 -6.23 -11.50
CA ALA A 120 -4.56 -6.81 -11.06
C ALA A 120 -4.31 -7.97 -10.09
N GLU A 121 -5.08 -8.00 -9.00
CA GLU A 121 -5.16 -9.18 -8.14
C GLU A 121 -5.90 -10.31 -8.87
N GLN A 122 -5.41 -11.54 -8.72
CA GLN A 122 -5.87 -12.68 -9.53
C GLN A 122 -7.31 -13.10 -9.18
N ASP A 123 -7.58 -13.27 -7.89
CA ASP A 123 -8.90 -13.65 -7.37
C ASP A 123 -9.58 -12.44 -6.72
N ARG A 124 -10.90 -12.35 -6.76
CA ARG A 124 -11.64 -11.31 -6.03
C ARG A 124 -11.73 -11.60 -4.54
N LEU A 125 -11.95 -10.57 -3.72
CA LEU A 125 -11.99 -10.69 -2.26
C LEU A 125 -13.04 -11.70 -1.80
N LEU A 126 -14.29 -11.57 -2.28
CA LEU A 126 -15.38 -12.45 -1.84
C LEU A 126 -15.19 -13.89 -2.32
N GLU A 127 -14.59 -14.09 -3.48
CA GLU A 127 -14.22 -15.42 -3.97
C GLU A 127 -13.17 -16.07 -3.07
N ARG A 128 -12.12 -15.33 -2.65
CA ARG A 128 -11.11 -15.84 -1.71
C ARG A 128 -11.72 -16.15 -0.34
N VAL A 129 -12.64 -15.29 0.12
CA VAL A 129 -13.40 -15.52 1.36
C VAL A 129 -14.23 -16.80 1.25
N ASP A 130 -14.92 -17.03 0.14
CA ASP A 130 -15.72 -18.25 -0.07
C ASP A 130 -14.88 -19.52 -0.13
N LYS A 131 -13.71 -19.46 -0.80
CA LYS A 131 -12.73 -20.56 -0.80
C LYS A 131 -12.26 -20.88 0.63
N PHE A 132 -12.03 -19.86 1.46
CA PHE A 132 -11.66 -20.06 2.87
C PHE A 132 -12.78 -20.79 3.64
N PHE A 133 -14.03 -20.32 3.54
CA PHE A 133 -15.16 -20.95 4.26
C PHE A 133 -15.47 -22.37 3.78
N ALA A 134 -15.26 -22.66 2.50
CA ALA A 134 -15.46 -24.01 1.97
C ALA A 134 -14.47 -25.05 2.56
N THR A 135 -13.34 -24.59 3.10
CA THR A 135 -12.28 -25.45 3.66
C THR A 135 -12.14 -25.35 5.19
N ALA A 136 -12.84 -24.40 5.82
CA ALA A 136 -12.75 -24.17 7.26
C ALA A 136 -13.48 -25.25 8.07
N VAL A 137 -12.88 -25.67 9.17
CA VAL A 137 -13.51 -26.61 10.13
C VAL A 137 -14.48 -25.84 11.02
N ALA A 138 -15.65 -26.41 11.34
CA ALA A 138 -16.70 -25.74 12.13
C ALA A 138 -16.19 -25.11 13.45
N ALA A 139 -15.22 -25.74 14.13
CA ALA A 139 -14.60 -25.21 15.34
C ALA A 139 -13.88 -23.86 15.12
N GLN A 140 -13.31 -23.62 13.93
CA GLN A 140 -12.62 -22.38 13.57
C GLN A 140 -13.60 -21.22 13.31
N LEU A 141 -14.87 -21.53 13.06
CA LEU A 141 -15.93 -20.54 12.79
C LEU A 141 -16.78 -20.25 14.04
N SER A 142 -16.58 -20.98 15.13
CA SER A 142 -17.34 -20.80 16.36
C SER A 142 -17.15 -19.37 16.90
N GLY A 143 -18.26 -18.66 17.13
CA GLY A 143 -18.27 -17.28 17.61
C GLY A 143 -18.01 -16.21 16.53
N LEU A 144 -17.77 -16.60 15.28
CA LEU A 144 -17.65 -15.67 14.16
C LEU A 144 -19.04 -15.15 13.74
N LYS A 145 -19.17 -13.84 13.65
CA LYS A 145 -20.35 -13.13 13.13
C LYS A 145 -19.94 -12.37 11.87
N ILE A 146 -20.60 -12.68 10.75
CA ILE A 146 -20.50 -11.88 9.53
C ILE A 146 -21.33 -10.62 9.73
N LEU A 147 -20.68 -9.45 9.70
CA LEU A 147 -21.34 -8.16 9.79
C LEU A 147 -21.75 -7.65 8.40
N ARG A 148 -20.88 -7.83 7.40
CA ARG A 148 -21.15 -7.47 6.00
C ARG A 148 -20.41 -8.40 5.04
N LYS A 149 -21.04 -8.70 3.90
CA LYS A 149 -20.45 -9.39 2.75
C LYS A 149 -21.16 -8.90 1.49
N ARG A 150 -20.54 -8.03 0.71
CA ARG A 150 -21.20 -7.36 -0.44
C ARG A 150 -20.20 -6.74 -1.41
N GLN A 151 -20.68 -6.38 -2.60
CA GLN A 151 -20.04 -5.35 -3.41
C GLN A 151 -20.15 -3.99 -2.69
N ARG A 152 -19.09 -3.20 -2.73
CA ARG A 152 -19.02 -1.87 -2.11
C ARG A 152 -18.10 -0.96 -2.94
N ASP A 153 -18.68 -0.26 -3.89
CA ASP A 153 -17.95 0.70 -4.71
C ASP A 153 -17.76 2.03 -3.95
N VAL A 154 -16.64 2.72 -4.21
CA VAL A 154 -16.36 4.07 -3.67
C VAL A 154 -16.03 5.00 -4.81
N GLY A 155 -16.96 5.91 -5.14
CA GLY A 155 -16.85 6.73 -6.33
C GLY A 155 -16.73 5.84 -7.58
N PRO A 156 -15.69 6.02 -8.42
CA PRO A 156 -15.46 5.17 -9.60
C PRO A 156 -14.73 3.85 -9.29
N ILE A 157 -14.37 3.59 -8.04
CA ILE A 157 -13.59 2.40 -7.66
C ILE A 157 -14.54 1.24 -7.38
N GLU A 158 -14.58 0.28 -8.31
CA GLU A 158 -15.29 -0.99 -8.13
C GLU A 158 -14.57 -1.87 -7.10
N ALA A 159 -15.29 -2.33 -6.08
CA ALA A 159 -14.67 -3.06 -4.99
C ALA A 159 -15.66 -3.95 -4.22
N GLU A 160 -15.10 -4.79 -3.37
CA GLU A 160 -15.84 -5.71 -2.50
C GLU A 160 -15.53 -5.47 -1.03
N GLU A 161 -16.48 -5.79 -0.15
CA GLU A 161 -16.36 -5.67 1.29
C GLU A 161 -16.70 -6.97 2.01
N TYR A 162 -15.84 -7.37 2.93
CA TYR A 162 -16.09 -8.43 3.90
C TYR A 162 -15.75 -7.97 5.32
N ALA A 163 -16.73 -7.98 6.22
CA ALA A 163 -16.58 -7.50 7.58
C ALA A 163 -17.06 -8.56 8.57
N THR A 164 -16.20 -8.92 9.52
CA THR A 164 -16.50 -9.93 10.55
C THR A 164 -16.13 -9.45 11.94
N ALA A 165 -16.79 -10.02 12.94
CA ALA A 165 -16.46 -9.85 14.33
C ALA A 165 -16.57 -11.18 15.07
N ALA A 166 -15.79 -11.36 16.12
CA ALA A 166 -15.91 -12.52 17.01
C ALA A 166 -15.80 -12.08 18.46
N SER A 167 -16.34 -12.90 19.36
CA SER A 167 -16.19 -12.73 20.80
C SER A 167 -15.57 -13.97 21.41
N GLY A 168 -14.52 -13.79 22.20
CA GLY A 168 -13.81 -14.85 22.91
C GLY A 168 -13.04 -14.28 24.08
N ASN A 169 -12.93 -15.02 25.19
CA ASN A 169 -12.19 -14.60 26.39
C ASN A 169 -12.59 -13.20 26.93
N GLY A 170 -13.87 -12.83 26.79
CA GLY A 170 -14.38 -11.51 27.21
C GLY A 170 -13.98 -10.35 26.29
N GLN A 171 -13.33 -10.62 25.16
CA GLN A 171 -12.88 -9.62 24.20
C GLN A 171 -13.70 -9.65 22.91
N ARG A 172 -13.87 -8.48 22.30
CA ARG A 172 -14.46 -8.31 20.97
C ARG A 172 -13.35 -8.02 19.95
N VAL A 173 -13.26 -8.84 18.90
CA VAL A 173 -12.28 -8.73 17.82
C VAL A 173 -12.96 -8.47 16.48
N TYR A 174 -12.26 -7.83 15.56
CA TYR A 174 -12.78 -7.42 14.26
C TYR A 174 -11.77 -7.74 13.16
N ALA A 175 -12.28 -8.19 12.00
CA ALA A 175 -11.52 -8.31 10.77
C ALA A 175 -12.39 -7.82 9.60
N PHE A 176 -12.11 -6.60 9.15
CA PHE A 176 -12.75 -5.99 7.99
C PHE A 176 -11.75 -5.90 6.85
N ALA A 177 -12.24 -6.11 5.63
CA ALA A 177 -11.52 -5.98 4.39
C ALA A 177 -12.39 -5.27 3.37
N TRP A 178 -11.79 -4.34 2.64
CA TRP A 178 -12.34 -3.73 1.45
C TRP A 178 -11.27 -3.77 0.36
N GLU A 179 -11.62 -4.23 -0.83
CA GLU A 179 -10.63 -4.46 -1.87
C GLU A 179 -11.15 -4.15 -3.27
N SER A 180 -10.37 -3.34 -3.99
CA SER A 180 -10.45 -3.18 -5.45
C SER A 180 -9.50 -4.17 -6.10
N GLN A 181 -9.97 -4.91 -7.11
CA GLN A 181 -9.16 -5.87 -7.84
C GLN A 181 -8.00 -5.20 -8.62
N GLY A 182 -8.18 -3.96 -9.05
CA GLY A 182 -7.23 -3.25 -9.91
C GLY A 182 -7.22 -3.75 -11.36
N LYS A 183 -6.38 -3.11 -12.19
CA LYS A 183 -6.14 -3.49 -13.58
C LYS A 183 -4.65 -3.55 -13.88
N ASP A 184 -4.29 -4.49 -14.75
CA ASP A 184 -2.92 -4.59 -15.24
C ASP A 184 -2.52 -3.33 -16.00
N LYS A 185 -1.28 -2.88 -15.73
CA LYS A 185 -0.68 -1.71 -16.38
C LYS A 185 -1.46 -0.39 -16.21
N SER A 186 -2.18 -0.23 -15.11
CA SER A 186 -2.92 1.00 -14.79
C SER A 186 -2.34 1.73 -13.58
N LEU A 187 -2.13 3.05 -13.71
CA LEU A 187 -1.80 3.94 -12.59
C LEU A 187 -3.05 4.52 -11.91
N SER A 188 -4.19 4.55 -12.60
CA SER A 188 -5.45 5.07 -12.08
C SER A 188 -6.34 4.02 -11.43
N GLU A 189 -6.11 2.75 -11.76
CA GLU A 189 -6.91 1.60 -11.31
C GLU A 189 -5.97 0.56 -10.70
N GLN A 190 -5.37 0.92 -9.58
CA GLN A 190 -4.51 0.04 -8.80
C GLN A 190 -5.35 -0.99 -8.03
N ASN A 191 -4.73 -2.13 -7.69
CA ASN A 191 -5.25 -2.95 -6.61
C ASN A 191 -5.13 -2.13 -5.32
N ILE A 192 -6.22 -1.99 -4.58
CA ILE A 192 -6.26 -1.25 -3.32
C ILE A 192 -6.89 -2.16 -2.29
N VAL A 193 -6.17 -2.40 -1.20
CA VAL A 193 -6.65 -3.18 -0.06
C VAL A 193 -6.68 -2.28 1.15
N ALA A 194 -7.85 -2.13 1.76
CA ALA A 194 -7.99 -1.56 3.08
C ALA A 194 -8.39 -2.67 4.06
N ALA A 195 -7.84 -2.65 5.26
CA ALA A 195 -8.22 -3.58 6.31
C ALA A 195 -8.33 -2.88 7.66
N LEU A 196 -9.25 -3.35 8.50
CA LEU A 196 -9.30 -3.02 9.92
C LEU A 196 -9.21 -4.32 10.71
N LYS A 197 -8.21 -4.42 11.57
CA LYS A 197 -7.98 -5.56 12.45
C LYS A 197 -7.96 -5.10 13.89
N VAL A 198 -8.78 -5.74 14.71
CA VAL A 198 -8.68 -5.71 16.17
C VAL A 198 -8.37 -7.13 16.60
N LEU A 199 -7.15 -7.38 17.06
CA LEU A 199 -6.73 -8.70 17.51
C LEU A 199 -6.99 -8.87 19.00
N GLU A 200 -7.07 -10.13 19.43
CA GLU A 200 -7.19 -10.46 20.85
C GLU A 200 -5.92 -10.01 21.59
N GLN A 201 -6.10 -9.31 22.71
CA GLN A 201 -5.02 -8.95 23.61
C GLN A 201 -4.59 -10.19 24.40
N SER A 202 -3.38 -10.68 24.14
CA SER A 202 -2.89 -11.93 24.75
C SER A 202 -2.56 -11.81 26.24
N VAL A 203 -2.34 -10.60 26.76
CA VAL A 203 -1.95 -10.35 28.16
C VAL A 203 -2.88 -9.32 28.79
N ILE A 204 -3.73 -9.78 29.71
CA ILE A 204 -4.62 -8.94 30.53
C ILE A 204 -4.16 -9.03 31.98
N THR A 205 -3.81 -7.88 32.55
CA THR A 205 -3.39 -7.75 33.96
C THR A 205 -4.00 -6.47 34.56
N GLU A 206 -3.84 -6.25 35.87
CA GLU A 206 -4.23 -4.98 36.49
C GLU A 206 -3.50 -3.77 35.88
N HIS A 207 -2.25 -3.95 35.42
CA HIS A 207 -1.46 -2.90 34.78
C HIS A 207 -1.74 -2.75 33.27
N THR A 208 -2.32 -3.77 32.64
CA THR A 208 -2.70 -3.79 31.22
C THR A 208 -4.14 -4.31 31.05
N PRO A 209 -5.14 -3.62 31.62
CA PRO A 209 -6.51 -4.08 31.55
C PRO A 209 -6.99 -4.05 30.10
N TYR A 210 -7.84 -5.01 29.74
CA TYR A 210 -8.49 -5.00 28.44
C TYR A 210 -9.30 -3.71 28.26
N ARG A 211 -9.14 -3.08 27.09
CA ARG A 211 -9.94 -1.94 26.65
C ARG A 211 -10.51 -2.25 25.27
N PRO A 212 -11.84 -2.32 25.12
CA PRO A 212 -12.46 -2.51 23.81
C PRO A 212 -12.00 -1.41 22.83
N ALA A 213 -11.66 -1.82 21.62
CA ALA A 213 -11.33 -0.88 20.54
C ALA A 213 -12.54 -0.01 20.18
N PHE A 214 -13.74 -0.58 20.24
CA PHE A 214 -15.01 0.07 19.91
C PHE A 214 -16.06 -0.31 20.97
N LYS A 215 -17.04 0.57 21.17
CA LYS A 215 -18.18 0.39 22.08
C LYS A 215 -19.19 -0.61 21.52
N SER A 216 -19.31 -0.72 20.19
CA SER A 216 -20.21 -1.67 19.52
C SER A 216 -19.76 -2.00 18.10
N ASP A 217 -20.39 -3.01 17.49
CA ASP A 217 -20.20 -3.36 16.07
C ASP A 217 -20.55 -2.17 15.16
N GLU A 218 -21.58 -1.40 15.51
CA GLU A 218 -22.05 -0.23 14.75
C GLU A 218 -21.01 0.90 14.77
N GLU A 219 -20.37 1.15 15.91
CA GLU A 219 -19.29 2.15 15.99
C GLU A 219 -18.09 1.72 15.14
N ALA A 220 -17.70 0.45 15.20
CA ALA A 220 -16.61 -0.09 14.38
C ALA A 220 -16.91 0.07 12.89
N LEU A 221 -18.13 -0.29 12.46
CA LEU A 221 -18.58 -0.13 11.07
C LEU A 221 -18.67 1.33 10.65
N GLN A 222 -19.13 2.24 11.51
CA GLN A 222 -19.20 3.68 11.18
C GLN A 222 -17.80 4.28 10.96
N ARG A 223 -16.83 3.91 11.80
CA ARG A 223 -15.43 4.34 11.65
C ARG A 223 -14.82 3.80 10.37
N TRP A 224 -15.05 2.51 10.12
CA TRP A 224 -14.66 1.86 8.88
C TRP A 224 -15.25 2.58 7.66
N ASP A 225 -16.54 2.88 7.68
CA ASP A 225 -17.22 3.57 6.57
C ASP A 225 -16.62 4.94 6.29
N THR A 226 -16.37 5.72 7.33
CA THR A 226 -15.74 7.04 7.21
C THR A 226 -14.37 6.98 6.53
N ILE A 227 -13.57 5.95 6.84
CA ILE A 227 -12.24 5.77 6.24
C ILE A 227 -12.37 5.36 4.78
N ILE A 228 -13.18 4.33 4.49
CA ILE A 228 -13.35 3.80 3.13
C ILE A 228 -13.94 4.85 2.18
N ASP A 229 -14.95 5.59 2.62
CA ASP A 229 -15.59 6.63 1.81
C ASP A 229 -14.66 7.83 1.54
N SER A 230 -13.54 7.94 2.26
CA SER A 230 -12.53 8.99 2.05
C SER A 230 -11.50 8.64 0.96
N ILE A 231 -11.43 7.38 0.53
CA ILE A 231 -10.45 6.91 -0.45
C ILE A 231 -10.81 7.44 -1.84
N ARG A 232 -9.87 8.12 -2.49
CA ARG A 232 -9.96 8.52 -3.90
C ARG A 232 -8.59 8.67 -4.53
N LEU A 233 -8.55 8.58 -5.86
CA LEU A 233 -7.39 9.04 -6.62
C LEU A 233 -7.20 10.55 -6.42
N ARG A 234 -5.96 10.99 -6.18
CA ARG A 234 -5.65 12.43 -6.09
C ARG A 234 -6.04 13.10 -7.43
N PRO A 235 -6.76 14.23 -7.43
CA PRO A 235 -7.06 14.97 -8.65
C PRO A 235 -5.79 15.27 -9.45
N GLY A 236 -5.76 14.87 -10.72
CA GLY A 236 -4.60 15.04 -11.60
C GLY A 236 -3.43 14.09 -11.35
N ALA A 237 -3.58 13.04 -10.53
CA ALA A 237 -2.52 12.07 -10.25
C ALA A 237 -2.02 11.32 -11.48
N VAL A 238 -2.88 11.16 -12.48
CA VAL A 238 -2.57 10.60 -13.79
C VAL A 238 -2.89 11.63 -14.86
N GLN A 239 -2.22 11.55 -16.01
CA GLN A 239 -2.68 12.30 -17.17
C GLN A 239 -4.06 11.77 -17.60
N PRO A 240 -5.02 12.65 -17.96
CA PRO A 240 -6.24 12.21 -18.61
C PRO A 240 -5.84 11.43 -19.86
N MET A 241 -6.45 10.26 -20.07
CA MET A 241 -6.30 9.54 -21.33
C MET A 241 -6.71 10.52 -22.44
N ARG A 242 -5.78 10.92 -23.31
CA ARG A 242 -6.15 11.69 -24.50
C ARG A 242 -7.16 10.82 -25.25
N ALA A 243 -8.41 11.25 -25.32
CA ALA A 243 -9.35 10.69 -26.27
C ALA A 243 -8.64 10.77 -27.63
N LEU A 244 -8.37 9.62 -28.23
CA LEU A 244 -7.93 9.56 -29.60
C LEU A 244 -9.02 10.27 -30.40
N ALA A 245 -8.75 11.48 -30.86
CA ALA A 245 -9.57 12.10 -31.88
C ALA A 245 -9.53 11.14 -33.07
N SER A 246 -10.67 10.50 -33.36
CA SER A 246 -10.83 9.75 -34.60
C SER A 246 -10.64 10.72 -35.77
N PRO A 247 -9.97 10.28 -36.86
CA PRO A 247 -9.75 11.10 -38.04
C PRO A 247 -11.06 11.55 -38.70
#